data_AF-A0A971V1H3-F1
#
_entry.id   AF-A0A971V1H3-F1
#
_cell.length_a   1.000
_cell.length_b   1.000
_cell.length_c   1.000
_cell.angle_alpha   90.00
_cell.angle_beta   90.00
_cell.angle_gamma   90.00
#
_symmetry.space_group_name_H-M   'P 1'
#
loop_
_entity.id
_entity.type
_entity.pdbx_description
1 polymer ?
#
loop_
_entity_poly.entity_id
_entity_poly.type
_entity_poly.pdbx_seq_one_letter_code
_entity_poly.pdbx_strand_id
1 'polypeptide(L)'
;MAKRICFISTPSEYPIYKEIEVEFEYFNGFAVSQKQKSIRSMHESVNKMDKSLQILEVSTKSTNPTGVALSAFNLKFYEINTDMEYPLENIFQSSKVFERGGPYRDLLNVHPKDAKRDERLKSSGNLIHFNYKDTIWEREPKTMFYDWIYISSLYRNESLSKKILEFNAFTDIEFNQEKSINCQARSAAIFVSLSKLG
;
A
#
# COMPACT_ATOMS: atom_id res chain seq x y z
N MET A 1 -22.90 8.09 -0.49
CA MET A 1 -21.77 8.05 -1.44
C MET A 1 -20.47 8.28 -0.70
N ALA A 2 -19.36 7.74 -1.20
CA ALA A 2 -18.01 8.05 -0.74
C ALA A 2 -17.12 8.36 -1.95
N LYS A 3 -16.02 9.08 -1.71
CA LYS A 3 -15.00 9.41 -2.70
C LYS A 3 -13.68 8.75 -2.34
N ARG A 4 -13.06 8.05 -3.29
CA ARG A 4 -11.75 7.40 -3.13
C ARG A 4 -10.94 7.54 -4.40
N ILE A 5 -9.63 7.42 -4.26
CA ILE A 5 -8.72 7.48 -5.41
C ILE A 5 -8.54 6.09 -6.00
N CYS A 6 -8.69 5.98 -7.31
CA CYS A 6 -8.14 4.89 -8.11
C CYS A 6 -6.84 5.39 -8.76
N PHE A 7 -5.78 4.59 -8.67
CA PHE A 7 -4.45 4.90 -9.17
C PHE A 7 -4.22 4.16 -10.49
N ILE A 8 -3.95 4.89 -11.57
CA ILE A 8 -3.73 4.32 -12.90
C ILE A 8 -2.24 4.38 -13.23
N SER A 9 -1.66 3.27 -13.67
CA SER A 9 -0.26 3.24 -14.14
C SER A 9 -0.14 3.90 -15.51
N THR A 10 0.75 4.89 -15.65
CA THR A 10 1.00 5.61 -16.91
C THR A 10 2.49 5.60 -17.27
N PRO A 11 3.05 4.45 -17.72
CA PRO A 11 4.48 4.32 -17.98
C PRO A 11 5.02 5.32 -19.01
N SER A 12 4.20 5.73 -19.99
CA SER A 12 4.62 6.64 -21.07
C SER A 12 4.40 8.14 -20.75
N GLU A 13 4.08 8.50 -19.51
CA GLU A 13 3.74 9.87 -19.12
C GLU A 13 4.49 10.30 -17.84
N TYR A 14 4.59 11.61 -17.60
CA TYR A 14 5.00 12.17 -16.31
C TYR A 14 3.85 12.98 -15.70
N PRO A 15 3.42 12.70 -14.45
CA PRO A 15 3.89 11.62 -13.58
C PRO A 15 3.58 10.22 -14.13
N ILE A 16 4.38 9.22 -13.71
CA ILE A 16 4.25 7.82 -14.16
C ILE A 16 3.02 7.10 -13.57
N TYR A 17 2.14 7.81 -12.86
CA TYR A 17 0.84 7.32 -12.48
C TYR A 17 -0.15 8.50 -12.42
N LYS A 18 -1.44 8.21 -12.53
CA LYS A 18 -2.53 9.19 -12.38
C LYS A 18 -3.42 8.82 -11.21
N GLU A 19 -3.97 9.85 -10.56
CA GLU A 19 -4.99 9.73 -9.52
C GLU A 19 -6.33 10.14 -10.10
N ILE A 20 -7.32 9.25 -10.06
CA ILE A 20 -8.70 9.58 -10.42
C ILE A 20 -9.58 9.48 -9.19
N GLU A 21 -10.31 10.54 -8.88
CA GLU A 21 -11.33 10.50 -7.82
C GLU A 21 -12.57 9.76 -8.34
N VAL A 22 -12.99 8.76 -7.58
CA VAL A 22 -14.13 7.90 -7.91
C VAL A 22 -15.18 8.07 -6.83
N GLU A 23 -16.37 8.48 -7.25
CA GLU A 23 -17.55 8.49 -6.39
C GLU A 23 -18.32 7.16 -6.54
N PHE A 24 -18.68 6.55 -5.42
CA PHE A 24 -19.37 5.25 -5.40
C PHE A 24 -20.24 5.07 -4.16
N GLU A 25 -21.12 4.08 -4.20
CA GLU A 25 -21.90 3.69 -3.02
C GLU A 25 -21.01 2.90 -2.05
N TYR A 26 -20.88 3.42 -0.83
CA TYR A 26 -20.10 2.79 0.23
C TYR A 26 -21.02 2.10 1.22
N PHE A 27 -20.78 0.82 1.47
CA PHE A 27 -21.57 -0.01 2.37
C PHE A 27 -20.91 -0.07 3.74
N ASN A 28 -21.58 0.47 4.74
CA ASN A 28 -21.07 0.50 6.11
C ASN A 28 -21.06 -0.90 6.75
N GLY A 29 -20.03 -1.17 7.54
CA GLY A 29 -19.89 -2.41 8.30
C GLY A 29 -18.46 -2.92 8.37
N PHE A 30 -18.15 -3.67 9.41
CA PHE A 30 -16.82 -4.26 9.63
C PHE A 30 -16.62 -5.60 8.92
N ALA A 31 -17.71 -6.25 8.49
CA ALA A 31 -17.64 -7.54 7.82
C ALA A 31 -16.91 -7.42 6.48
N VAL A 32 -16.09 -8.43 6.15
CA VAL A 32 -15.36 -8.50 4.87
C VAL A 32 -16.32 -8.42 3.68
N SER A 33 -17.48 -9.08 3.77
CA SER A 33 -18.52 -9.04 2.74
C SER A 33 -19.07 -7.62 2.48
N GLN A 34 -19.17 -6.77 3.50
CA GLN A 34 -19.60 -5.37 3.32
C GLN A 34 -18.51 -4.54 2.64
N LYS A 35 -17.24 -4.76 2.98
CA LYS A 35 -16.11 -4.14 2.29
C LYS A 35 -16.04 -4.58 0.83
N GLN A 36 -16.27 -5.86 0.55
CA GLN A 36 -16.32 -6.41 -0.81
C GLN A 36 -17.47 -5.83 -1.65
N LYS A 37 -18.63 -5.54 -1.06
CA LYS A 37 -19.70 -4.79 -1.75
C LYS A 37 -19.24 -3.38 -2.13
N SER A 38 -18.53 -2.70 -1.22
CA SER A 38 -17.98 -1.37 -1.48
C SER A 38 -16.90 -1.39 -2.58
N ILE A 39 -16.02 -2.39 -2.56
CA ILE A 39 -15.02 -2.62 -3.63
C ILE A 39 -15.71 -2.80 -4.98
N ARG A 40 -16.72 -3.67 -5.05
CA ARG A 40 -17.47 -3.91 -6.29
C ARG A 40 -18.11 -2.63 -6.82
N SER A 41 -18.80 -1.89 -5.96
CA SER A 41 -19.41 -0.59 -6.29
C SER A 41 -18.37 0.41 -6.81
N MET A 42 -17.19 0.50 -6.19
CA MET A 42 -16.10 1.34 -6.66
C MET A 42 -15.57 0.89 -8.03
N HIS A 43 -15.33 -0.40 -8.22
CA HIS A 43 -14.85 -0.96 -9.50
C HIS A 43 -15.86 -0.76 -10.64
N GLU A 44 -17.16 -0.87 -10.35
CA GLU A 44 -18.22 -0.54 -11.31
C GLU A 44 -18.20 0.94 -11.69
N SER A 45 -17.99 1.85 -10.74
CA SER A 45 -17.83 3.28 -11.04
C SER A 45 -16.60 3.57 -11.91
N VAL A 46 -15.45 2.94 -11.62
CA VAL A 46 -14.23 3.08 -12.45
C VAL A 46 -14.48 2.56 -13.86
N ASN A 47 -15.07 1.36 -14.00
CA ASN A 47 -15.38 0.77 -15.30
C ASN A 47 -16.38 1.59 -16.12
N LYS A 48 -17.27 2.37 -15.48
CA LYS A 48 -18.15 3.32 -16.18
C LYS A 48 -17.38 4.51 -16.76
N MET A 49 -16.29 4.94 -16.11
CA MET A 49 -15.42 6.01 -16.60
C MET A 49 -14.53 5.52 -17.73
N ASP A 50 -13.92 4.33 -17.58
CA ASP A 50 -13.07 3.72 -18.59
C ASP A 50 -13.12 2.18 -18.48
N LYS A 51 -13.70 1.54 -19.50
CA LYS A 51 -13.86 0.08 -19.58
C LYS A 51 -12.57 -0.65 -19.95
N SER A 52 -11.54 0.06 -20.39
CA SER A 52 -10.25 -0.54 -20.77
C SER A 52 -9.39 -0.88 -19.54
N LEU A 53 -9.71 -0.28 -18.38
CA LEU A 53 -8.96 -0.47 -17.15
C LEU A 53 -9.12 -1.89 -16.60
N GLN A 54 -7.99 -2.54 -16.35
CA GLN A 54 -7.89 -3.79 -15.61
C GLN A 54 -7.62 -3.44 -14.15
N ILE A 55 -8.69 -3.43 -13.35
CA ILE A 55 -8.69 -2.91 -11.98
C ILE A 55 -8.34 -4.03 -11.00
N LEU A 56 -7.44 -3.73 -10.06
CA LEU A 56 -7.11 -4.59 -8.93
C LEU A 56 -7.32 -3.87 -7.61
N GLU A 57 -8.17 -4.42 -6.76
CA GLU A 57 -8.21 -4.04 -5.35
C GLU A 57 -7.00 -4.64 -4.65
N VAL A 58 -6.10 -3.78 -4.18
CA VAL A 58 -4.94 -4.13 -3.37
C VAL A 58 -5.38 -3.91 -1.93
N SER A 59 -5.84 -4.96 -1.25
CA SER A 59 -6.11 -4.96 0.19
C SER A 59 -6.42 -6.38 0.69
N THR A 60 -6.40 -6.57 2.01
CA THR A 60 -6.85 -7.83 2.64
C THR A 60 -8.34 -8.14 2.41
N LYS A 61 -9.10 -7.23 1.78
CA LYS A 61 -10.53 -7.36 1.48
C LYS A 61 -10.81 -7.68 0.02
N SER A 62 -9.77 -7.70 -0.82
CA SER A 62 -9.90 -8.05 -2.23
C SER A 62 -10.53 -9.44 -2.41
N THR A 63 -11.33 -9.60 -3.47
CA THR A 63 -11.79 -10.90 -3.93
C THR A 63 -10.77 -11.59 -4.85
N ASN A 64 -9.77 -10.85 -5.33
CA ASN A 64 -8.67 -11.39 -6.13
C ASN A 64 -7.52 -11.80 -5.19
N PRO A 65 -7.06 -13.07 -5.22
CA PRO A 65 -5.94 -13.53 -4.40
C PRO A 65 -4.65 -12.72 -4.58
N THR A 66 -4.37 -12.24 -5.80
CA THR A 66 -3.25 -11.34 -6.09
C THR A 66 -3.37 -10.06 -5.28
N GLY A 67 -4.56 -9.45 -5.26
CA GLY A 67 -4.83 -8.24 -4.48
C GLY A 67 -4.68 -8.43 -2.97
N VAL A 68 -5.05 -9.60 -2.46
CA VAL A 68 -4.84 -9.98 -1.05
C VAL A 68 -3.36 -10.14 -0.74
N ALA A 69 -2.61 -10.84 -1.60
CA ALA A 69 -1.18 -11.08 -1.42
C ALA A 69 -0.34 -9.80 -1.49
N LEU A 70 -0.76 -8.84 -2.31
CA LEU A 70 -0.11 -7.53 -2.46
C LEU A 70 -0.40 -6.57 -1.29
N SER A 71 -1.33 -6.88 -0.38
CA SER A 71 -1.61 -6.00 0.75
C SER A 71 -0.42 -5.88 1.70
N ALA A 72 -0.26 -4.72 2.34
CA ALA A 72 0.88 -4.47 3.27
C ALA A 72 0.99 -5.48 4.42
N PHE A 73 -0.12 -6.14 4.76
CA PHE A 73 -0.21 -7.17 5.79
C PHE A 73 0.35 -8.53 5.33
N ASN A 74 0.37 -8.79 4.03
CA ASN A 74 0.72 -10.08 3.43
C ASN A 74 2.00 -10.01 2.60
N LEU A 75 2.24 -8.91 1.90
CA LEU A 75 3.43 -8.71 1.08
C LEU A 75 4.67 -8.76 1.97
N LYS A 76 5.62 -9.63 1.63
CA LYS A 76 6.85 -9.86 2.39
C LYS A 76 7.98 -9.02 1.83
N PHE A 77 8.66 -8.32 2.73
CA PHE A 77 9.95 -7.70 2.49
C PHE A 77 11.03 -8.69 2.92
N TYR A 78 11.90 -9.08 1.99
CA TYR A 78 13.03 -9.95 2.29
C TYR A 78 14.24 -9.12 2.72
N GLU A 79 14.77 -9.47 3.88
CA GLU A 79 15.97 -8.93 4.49
C GLU A 79 17.21 -9.75 4.09
N ILE A 80 18.06 -9.18 3.23
CA ILE A 80 19.22 -9.90 2.68
C ILE A 80 20.31 -10.24 3.69
N ASN A 81 20.51 -9.40 4.71
CA ASN A 81 21.61 -9.61 5.64
C ASN A 81 21.31 -10.70 6.68
N THR A 82 20.02 -10.94 6.94
CA THR A 82 19.60 -11.92 7.95
C THR A 82 18.85 -13.11 7.35
N ASP A 83 18.61 -13.12 6.04
CA ASP A 83 17.81 -14.15 5.35
C ASP A 83 16.41 -14.32 5.97
N MET A 84 15.77 -13.20 6.32
CA MET A 84 14.47 -13.18 7.00
C MET A 84 13.42 -12.46 6.16
N GLU A 85 12.16 -12.85 6.33
CA GLU A 85 11.03 -12.18 5.70
C GLU A 85 10.11 -11.54 6.73
N TYR A 86 9.80 -10.27 6.52
CA TYR A 86 8.87 -9.54 7.38
C TYR A 86 7.70 -9.01 6.55
N PRO A 87 6.48 -8.99 7.09
CA PRO A 87 5.38 -8.24 6.47
C PRO A 87 5.79 -6.78 6.25
N LEU A 88 5.42 -6.20 5.11
CA LEU A 88 5.73 -4.83 4.77
C LEU A 88 5.25 -3.84 5.85
N GLU A 89 4.06 -4.06 6.39
CA GLU A 89 3.51 -3.26 7.49
C GLU A 89 4.47 -3.25 8.70
N ASN A 90 5.07 -4.38 9.05
CA ASN A 90 6.00 -4.46 10.18
C ASN A 90 7.29 -3.67 9.91
N ILE A 91 7.85 -3.77 8.71
CA ILE A 91 9.00 -2.96 8.29
C ILE A 91 8.65 -1.47 8.40
N PHE A 92 7.48 -1.08 7.88
CA PHE A 92 7.03 0.30 7.90
C PHE A 92 6.88 0.84 9.32
N GLN A 93 6.21 0.11 10.21
CA GLN A 93 5.97 0.56 11.59
C GLN A 93 7.24 0.54 12.45
N SER A 94 8.03 -0.54 12.36
CA SER A 94 9.28 -0.67 13.13
C SER A 94 10.36 0.34 12.72
N SER A 95 10.25 0.94 11.54
CA SER A 95 11.18 1.95 11.05
C SER A 95 10.83 3.38 11.48
N LYS A 96 9.66 3.62 12.06
CA LYS A 96 9.27 4.98 12.47
C LYS A 96 10.06 5.47 13.67
N VAL A 97 10.60 6.68 13.58
CA VAL A 97 11.26 7.38 14.68
C VAL A 97 10.48 8.64 15.03
N PHE A 98 10.17 8.81 16.31
CA PHE A 98 9.36 9.89 16.85
C PHE A 98 10.18 10.77 17.80
N GLU A 99 9.65 11.94 18.15
CA GLU A 99 10.26 12.88 19.12
C GLU A 99 10.67 12.23 20.45
N ARG A 100 9.90 11.25 20.91
CA ARG A 100 10.10 10.62 22.23
C ARG A 100 10.28 9.11 22.15
N GLY A 101 10.69 8.56 21.01
CA GLY A 101 11.01 7.14 20.91
C GLY A 101 11.04 6.55 19.51
N GLY A 102 11.30 5.25 19.44
CA GLY A 102 11.56 4.53 18.19
C GLY A 102 13.02 4.65 17.73
N PRO A 103 13.44 3.90 16.70
CA PRO A 103 12.64 2.91 15.97
C PRO A 103 12.30 1.70 16.83
N TYR A 104 11.03 1.28 16.83
CA TYR A 104 10.54 0.14 17.62
C TYR A 104 10.79 -1.17 16.88
N ARG A 105 12.03 -1.65 16.93
CA ARG A 105 12.48 -2.85 16.19
C ARG A 105 11.77 -4.13 16.62
N ASP A 106 11.26 -4.18 17.85
CA ASP A 106 10.45 -5.29 18.36
C ASP A 106 9.16 -5.50 17.54
N LEU A 107 8.64 -4.46 16.88
CA LEU A 107 7.47 -4.56 15.99
C LEU A 107 7.70 -5.42 14.75
N LEU A 108 8.95 -5.77 14.42
CA LEU A 108 9.24 -6.72 13.35
C LEU A 108 8.66 -8.11 13.63
N ASN A 109 8.57 -8.50 14.91
CA ASN A 109 8.32 -9.88 15.31
C ASN A 109 6.89 -10.12 15.83
N VAL A 110 5.98 -9.15 15.68
CA VAL A 110 4.57 -9.28 16.07
C VAL A 110 3.66 -9.45 14.86
N HIS A 111 2.39 -9.80 15.07
CA HIS A 111 1.44 -9.86 13.97
C HIS A 111 1.23 -8.44 13.37
N PRO A 112 1.08 -8.26 12.05
CA PRO A 112 1.00 -6.92 11.41
C PRO A 112 -0.10 -6.00 11.95
N LYS A 113 -1.23 -6.59 12.37
CA LYS A 113 -2.31 -5.84 13.01
C LYS A 113 -1.88 -5.23 14.35
N ASP A 114 -1.04 -5.94 15.09
CA ASP A 114 -0.55 -5.49 16.40
C ASP A 114 0.54 -4.44 16.18
N ALA A 115 1.45 -4.65 15.21
CA ALA A 115 2.43 -3.64 14.80
C ALA A 115 1.76 -2.32 14.40
N LYS A 116 0.69 -2.37 13.60
CA LYS A 116 -0.06 -1.17 13.18
C LYS A 116 -0.80 -0.48 14.34
N ARG A 117 -1.19 -1.23 15.37
CA ARG A 117 -2.01 -0.75 16.48
C ARG A 117 -1.21 -0.39 17.72
N ASP A 118 0.11 -0.60 17.72
CA ASP A 118 0.99 -0.33 18.85
C ASP A 118 0.80 1.11 19.36
N GLU A 119 0.57 1.24 20.66
CA GLU A 119 0.22 2.52 21.30
C GLU A 119 1.35 3.54 21.23
N ARG A 120 2.61 3.08 21.18
CA ARG A 120 3.80 3.95 21.09
C ARG A 120 3.81 4.75 19.79
N LEU A 121 3.19 4.23 18.72
CA LEU A 121 3.05 4.95 17.45
C LEU A 121 2.18 6.22 17.57
N LYS A 122 1.42 6.37 18.66
CA LYS A 122 0.56 7.53 18.92
C LYS A 122 1.04 8.35 20.13
N SER A 123 1.64 7.70 21.13
CA SER A 123 2.06 8.37 22.38
C SER A 123 3.45 9.00 22.30
N SER A 124 4.29 8.62 21.33
CA SER A 124 5.69 9.06 21.23
C SER A 124 5.93 10.40 20.54
N GLY A 125 4.88 11.18 20.29
CA GLY A 125 4.99 12.52 19.68
C GLY A 125 4.95 12.46 18.15
N ASN A 126 5.43 13.53 17.50
CA ASN A 126 5.43 13.57 16.04
C ASN A 126 6.47 12.62 15.45
N LEU A 127 6.17 12.05 14.28
CA LEU A 127 7.15 11.34 13.46
C LEU A 127 8.26 12.33 13.07
N ILE A 128 9.54 11.97 13.20
CA ILE A 128 10.69 12.81 12.79
C ILE A 128 11.28 12.30 11.48
N HIS A 129 11.46 11.00 11.33
CA HIS A 129 12.00 10.33 10.15
C HIS A 129 11.68 8.84 10.20
N PHE A 130 12.06 8.10 9.15
CA PHE A 130 12.16 6.65 9.22
C PHE A 130 13.63 6.26 9.30
N ASN A 131 13.96 5.28 10.15
CA ASN A 131 15.28 4.68 10.22
C ASN A 131 15.13 3.20 9.87
N TYR A 132 15.76 2.77 8.78
CA TYR A 132 15.86 1.37 8.41
C TYR A 132 17.34 1.03 8.24
N LYS A 133 17.86 0.13 9.08
CA LYS A 133 19.29 -0.25 9.14
C LYS A 133 20.26 0.93 9.14
N ASP A 134 20.04 1.87 10.06
CA ASP A 134 20.89 3.05 10.22
C ASP A 134 20.87 4.02 9.02
N THR A 135 20.09 3.71 7.98
CA THR A 135 19.77 4.65 6.91
C THR A 135 18.57 5.47 7.32
N ILE A 136 18.78 6.79 7.39
CA ILE A 136 17.73 7.76 7.68
C ILE A 136 17.01 8.10 6.38
N TRP A 137 15.69 7.94 6.41
CA TRP A 137 14.78 8.37 5.36
C TRP A 137 14.01 9.58 5.87
N GLU A 138 14.16 10.70 5.18
CA GLU A 138 13.47 11.93 5.50
C GLU A 138 11.94 11.78 5.40
N ARG A 139 11.22 12.67 6.10
CA ARG A 139 9.76 12.70 6.04
C ARG A 139 9.21 13.24 4.74
N GLU A 140 10.04 13.94 3.97
CA GLU A 140 9.67 14.47 2.67
C GLU A 140 10.59 13.88 1.60
N PRO A 141 10.04 13.40 0.47
CA PRO A 141 8.62 13.29 0.15
C PRO A 141 7.85 12.28 1.03
N LYS A 142 6.66 12.65 1.51
CA LYS A 142 5.84 11.89 2.51
C LYS A 142 5.70 10.39 2.27
N THR A 143 5.68 9.98 1.01
CA THR A 143 5.39 8.59 0.62
C THR A 143 6.63 7.79 0.27
N MET A 144 7.79 8.44 0.11
CA MET A 144 8.98 7.87 -0.52
C MET A 144 9.43 6.57 0.16
N PHE A 145 9.54 6.57 1.49
CA PHE A 145 9.96 5.38 2.22
C PHE A 145 8.97 4.22 2.04
N TYR A 146 7.67 4.50 2.09
CA TYR A 146 6.62 3.48 1.92
C TYR A 146 6.61 2.92 0.50
N ASP A 147 6.66 3.80 -0.51
CA ASP A 147 6.67 3.40 -1.91
C ASP A 147 7.94 2.57 -2.21
N TRP A 148 9.09 2.97 -1.66
CA TRP A 148 10.35 2.22 -1.78
C TRP A 148 10.28 0.81 -1.18
N ILE A 149 9.84 0.63 0.07
CA ILE A 149 9.75 -0.72 0.67
C ILE A 149 8.75 -1.59 -0.08
N TYR A 150 7.67 -1.01 -0.61
CA TYR A 150 6.65 -1.73 -1.37
C TYR A 150 7.19 -2.22 -2.72
N ILE A 151 7.79 -1.31 -3.49
CA ILE A 151 8.41 -1.63 -4.78
C ILE A 151 9.53 -2.65 -4.58
N SER A 152 10.37 -2.48 -3.56
CA SER A 152 11.45 -3.42 -3.25
C SER A 152 10.93 -4.82 -2.89
N SER A 153 9.83 -4.88 -2.12
CA SER A 153 9.18 -6.15 -1.78
C SER A 153 8.62 -6.86 -3.01
N LEU A 154 7.98 -6.10 -3.91
CA LEU A 154 7.45 -6.66 -5.16
C LEU A 154 8.53 -7.10 -6.13
N TYR A 155 9.55 -6.28 -6.31
CA TYR A 155 10.65 -6.58 -7.23
C TYR A 155 11.29 -7.94 -6.93
N ARG A 156 11.41 -8.29 -5.65
CA ARG A 156 11.97 -9.57 -5.20
C ARG A 156 10.99 -10.74 -5.22
N ASN A 157 9.70 -10.49 -5.35
CA ASN A 157 8.68 -11.52 -5.44
C ASN A 157 8.31 -11.77 -6.91
N GLU A 158 9.07 -12.62 -7.61
CA GLU A 158 8.89 -12.87 -9.05
C GLU A 158 7.47 -13.26 -9.45
N SER A 159 6.77 -14.02 -8.61
CA SER A 159 5.41 -14.44 -8.93
C SER A 159 4.43 -13.26 -8.87
N LEU A 160 4.51 -12.43 -7.83
CA LEU A 160 3.63 -11.27 -7.69
C LEU A 160 4.01 -10.15 -8.66
N SER A 161 5.30 -9.93 -8.92
CA SER A 161 5.77 -8.94 -9.89
C SER A 161 5.30 -9.24 -11.30
N LYS A 162 5.22 -10.50 -11.71
CA LYS A 162 4.63 -10.88 -13.01
C LYS A 162 3.11 -10.70 -13.03
N LYS A 163 2.41 -11.17 -11.99
CA LYS A 163 0.94 -11.10 -11.91
C LYS A 163 0.39 -9.68 -11.86
N ILE A 164 1.06 -8.76 -11.16
CA ILE A 164 0.57 -7.38 -11.03
C ILE A 164 0.59 -6.63 -12.36
N LEU A 165 1.41 -7.05 -13.34
CA LEU A 165 1.50 -6.43 -14.67
C LEU A 165 0.28 -6.68 -15.56
N GLU A 166 -0.57 -7.64 -15.19
CA GLU A 166 -1.88 -7.89 -15.83
C GLU A 166 -2.88 -6.76 -15.57
N PHE A 167 -2.59 -5.89 -14.60
CA PHE A 167 -3.45 -4.78 -14.17
C PHE A 167 -2.82 -3.43 -14.53
N ASN A 168 -3.66 -2.41 -14.68
CA ASN A 168 -3.22 -1.02 -14.93
C ASN A 168 -3.96 0.02 -14.08
N ALA A 169 -4.91 -0.40 -13.25
CA ALA A 169 -5.64 0.45 -12.31
C ALA A 169 -5.72 -0.23 -10.95
N PHE A 170 -5.54 0.54 -9.87
CA PHE A 170 -5.38 0.00 -8.52
C PHE A 170 -6.24 0.78 -7.53
N THR A 171 -6.93 0.05 -6.65
CA THR A 171 -7.75 0.61 -5.57
C THR A 171 -7.33 0.04 -4.23
N ASP A 172 -7.59 0.79 -3.16
CA ASP A 172 -7.50 0.32 -1.77
C ASP A 172 -8.71 0.87 -1.00
N ILE A 173 -9.65 0.00 -0.66
CA ILE A 173 -10.91 0.41 -0.02
C ILE A 173 -10.71 0.96 1.39
N GLU A 174 -9.62 0.58 2.06
CA GLU A 174 -9.29 1.05 3.42
C GLU A 174 -8.49 2.36 3.38
N PHE A 175 -7.88 2.70 2.25
CA PHE A 175 -7.24 3.99 2.05
C PHE A 175 -8.28 5.10 2.03
N ASN A 176 -7.96 6.24 2.65
CA ASN A 176 -8.76 7.46 2.61
C ASN A 176 -7.79 8.64 2.53
N GLN A 177 -7.78 9.32 1.39
CA GLN A 177 -6.86 10.41 1.07
C GLN A 177 -6.92 11.58 2.07
N GLU A 178 -8.06 11.77 2.75
CA GLU A 178 -8.23 12.82 3.78
C GLU A 178 -7.57 12.46 5.12
N LYS A 179 -7.24 11.18 5.34
CA LYS A 179 -6.80 10.65 6.63
C LYS A 179 -5.44 9.96 6.57
N SER A 180 -4.96 9.63 5.38
CA SER A 180 -3.78 8.79 5.20
C SER A 180 -3.06 9.20 3.94
N ILE A 181 -1.73 9.14 4.01
CA ILE A 181 -0.85 9.55 2.92
C ILE A 181 -0.25 8.32 2.22
N ASN A 182 0.07 7.27 2.98
CA ASN A 182 0.65 6.05 2.42
C ASN A 182 -0.45 5.12 1.89
N CYS A 183 -0.26 4.65 0.66
CA CYS A 183 -1.26 3.88 -0.07
C CYS A 183 -0.59 2.79 -0.90
N GLN A 184 -0.93 1.54 -0.62
CA GLN A 184 -0.46 0.36 -1.35
C GLN A 184 -0.92 0.35 -2.82
N ALA A 185 -2.11 0.88 -3.13
CA ALA A 185 -2.58 0.99 -4.51
C ALA A 185 -1.74 1.99 -5.34
N ARG A 186 -1.28 3.09 -4.72
CA ARG A 186 -0.34 4.02 -5.38
C ARG A 186 0.99 3.32 -5.66
N SER A 187 1.57 2.67 -4.66
CA SER A 187 2.86 1.98 -4.84
C SER A 187 2.77 0.85 -5.87
N ALA A 188 1.62 0.18 -5.99
CA ALA A 188 1.32 -0.78 -7.07
C ALA A 188 1.31 -0.12 -8.46
N ALA A 189 0.63 1.02 -8.62
CA ALA A 189 0.62 1.76 -9.88
C ALA A 189 2.03 2.20 -10.29
N ILE A 190 2.82 2.72 -9.35
CA ILE A 190 4.22 3.09 -9.57
C ILE A 190 5.04 1.88 -10.00
N PHE A 191 4.91 0.74 -9.31
CA PHE A 191 5.63 -0.50 -9.66
C PHE A 191 5.35 -0.94 -11.10
N VAL A 192 4.08 -0.96 -11.51
CA VAL A 192 3.70 -1.37 -12.88
C VAL A 192 4.27 -0.42 -13.91
N SER A 193 4.25 0.89 -13.65
CA SER A 193 4.82 1.87 -14.58
C SER A 193 6.33 1.74 -14.72
N LEU A 194 7.06 1.62 -13.60
CA LEU A 194 8.51 1.40 -13.61
C LEU A 194 8.87 0.11 -14.35
N SER A 195 8.15 -0.98 -14.09
CA SER A 195 8.42 -2.28 -14.74
C SER A 195 8.19 -2.26 -16.25
N LYS A 196 7.29 -1.39 -16.75
CA LYS A 196 7.01 -1.23 -18.18
C LYS A 196 7.96 -0.26 -18.88
N LEU A 197 8.65 0.59 -18.12
CA LEU A 197 9.65 1.52 -18.63
C LEU A 197 11.01 0.85 -18.93
N GLY A 198 11.35 -0.20 -18.20
CA GLY A 198 12.64 -0.91 -18.32
C GLY A 198 13.56 -0.55 -17.18
#